data_AF-A0A4Q4KM18-F1
#
_entry.id   AF-A0A4Q4KM18-F1
#
_cell.length_a   1.000
_cell.length_b   1.000
_cell.length_c   1.000
_cell.angle_alpha   90.00
_cell.angle_beta   90.00
_cell.angle_gamma   90.00
#
_symmetry.space_group_name_H-M   'P 1'
#
loop_
_entity.id
_entity.type
_entity.pdbx_description
1 polymer ?
#
loop_
_entity_poly.entity_id
_entity_poly.type
_entity_poly.pdbx_seq_one_letter_code
_entity_poly.pdbx_strand_id
1 'polypeptide(L)'
;MKQLPIYVLSLFFILACSSERKELFKETDAFIKSLEVFNESYGVIGGGNYSITTTDGRYKITPFGRLIKIKIQENPNQKKYEELKIDFANYYQNDDRVKKIFIEKNGPLLIDCGR
;
A
#
# COMPACT_ATOMS: atom_id res chain seq x y z
N MET A 1 -33.50 -12.89 -40.77
CA MET A 1 -32.35 -11.98 -40.56
C MET A 1 -32.58 -11.17 -39.30
N LYS A 2 -31.76 -11.38 -38.27
CA LYS A 2 -31.32 -10.39 -37.25
C LYS A 2 -30.47 -11.16 -36.22
N GLN A 3 -29.16 -10.98 -36.35
CA GLN A 3 -28.14 -11.50 -35.44
C GLN A 3 -28.29 -10.76 -34.10
N LEU A 4 -28.41 -11.47 -32.98
CA LEU A 4 -28.30 -10.88 -31.65
C LEU A 4 -26.84 -11.01 -31.20
N PRO A 5 -26.14 -9.92 -30.87
CA PRO A 5 -24.73 -10.00 -30.50
C PRO A 5 -24.55 -10.58 -29.10
N ILE A 6 -23.77 -11.65 -29.05
CA ILE A 6 -23.15 -12.24 -27.85
C ILE A 6 -22.16 -11.23 -27.29
N TYR A 7 -22.55 -10.32 -26.40
CA TYR A 7 -21.60 -9.50 -25.65
C TYR A 7 -22.25 -8.91 -24.40
N VAL A 8 -22.27 -9.65 -23.29
CA VAL A 8 -22.05 -9.08 -21.94
C VAL A 8 -21.46 -10.18 -21.05
N LEU A 9 -20.21 -10.57 -21.29
CA LEU A 9 -19.34 -11.11 -20.24
C LEU A 9 -18.62 -9.91 -19.61
N SER A 10 -19.39 -9.02 -18.97
CA SER A 10 -18.82 -7.88 -18.27
C SER A 10 -18.36 -8.33 -16.89
N LEU A 11 -17.04 -8.45 -16.76
CA LEU A 11 -16.24 -8.51 -15.54
C LEU A 11 -17.02 -8.18 -14.25
N PHE A 12 -17.45 -9.21 -13.52
CA PHE A 12 -17.74 -9.13 -12.08
C PHE A 12 -16.74 -10.00 -11.32
N PHE A 13 -15.48 -9.64 -11.48
CA PHE A 13 -14.34 -10.00 -10.64
C PHE A 13 -13.61 -8.65 -10.56
N ILE A 14 -13.33 -8.01 -9.43
CA ILE A 14 -12.87 -8.50 -8.14
C ILE A 14 -13.15 -7.37 -7.12
N LEU A 15 -14.25 -7.40 -6.39
CA LEU A 15 -14.37 -6.67 -5.11
C LEU A 15 -14.15 -7.68 -3.97
N ALA A 16 -13.03 -8.41 -4.04
CA ALA A 16 -12.52 -9.12 -2.87
C ALA A 16 -11.98 -8.05 -1.92
N CYS A 17 -12.90 -7.44 -1.19
CA CYS A 17 -12.66 -6.40 -0.22
C CYS A 17 -11.80 -6.95 0.93
N SER A 18 -10.48 -6.92 0.71
CA SER A 18 -9.36 -6.57 1.61
C SER A 18 -9.42 -6.88 3.12
N SER A 19 -10.30 -7.74 3.63
CA SER A 19 -10.42 -7.97 5.08
C SER A 19 -9.13 -8.50 5.69
N GLU A 20 -8.36 -9.29 4.93
CA GLU A 20 -7.07 -9.82 5.36
C GLU A 20 -5.97 -8.77 5.55
N ARG A 21 -6.13 -7.56 5.01
CA ARG A 21 -5.11 -6.49 5.05
C ARG A 21 -5.57 -5.25 5.80
N LYS A 22 -6.70 -5.34 6.51
CA LYS A 22 -7.30 -4.21 7.24
C LYS A 22 -6.32 -3.55 8.22
N GLU A 23 -5.56 -4.34 8.98
CA GLU A 23 -4.57 -3.81 9.92
C GLU A 23 -3.43 -3.07 9.18
N LEU A 24 -2.92 -3.66 8.10
CA LEU A 24 -1.87 -3.06 7.28
C LEU A 24 -2.28 -1.66 6.78
N PHE A 25 -3.49 -1.52 6.23
CA PHE A 25 -3.98 -0.21 5.78
C PHE A 25 -4.17 0.76 6.94
N LYS A 26 -4.76 0.30 8.05
CA LYS A 26 -4.98 1.13 9.25
C LYS A 26 -3.69 1.72 9.80
N GLU A 27 -2.66 0.90 9.96
CA GLU A 27 -1.37 1.34 10.51
C GLU A 27 -0.61 2.23 9.50
N THR A 28 -0.74 1.94 8.19
CA THR A 28 -0.19 2.81 7.14
C THR A 28 -0.86 4.19 7.15
N ASP A 29 -2.18 4.24 7.24
CA ASP A 29 -2.97 5.49 7.32
C ASP A 29 -2.58 6.34 8.53
N ALA A 30 -2.28 5.72 9.66
CA ALA A 30 -1.84 6.43 10.85
C ALA A 30 -0.54 7.21 10.58
N PHE A 31 0.41 6.60 9.85
CA PHE A 31 1.65 7.29 9.47
C PHE A 31 1.41 8.40 8.43
N ILE A 32 0.59 8.15 7.40
CA ILE A 32 0.25 9.17 6.39
C ILE A 32 -0.41 10.38 7.05
N LYS A 33 -1.39 10.14 7.94
CA LYS A 33 -2.08 11.21 8.67
C LYS A 33 -1.11 12.01 9.57
N SER A 34 -0.13 11.35 10.18
CA SER A 34 0.87 12.05 10.99
C SER A 34 1.78 12.97 10.16
N LEU A 35 2.10 12.60 8.91
CA LEU A 35 2.84 13.46 7.96
C LEU A 35 2.07 14.67 7.46
N GLU A 36 0.74 14.62 7.55
CA GLU A 36 -0.16 15.71 7.21
C GLU A 36 -0.29 16.71 8.37
N VAL A 37 -0.48 16.21 9.59
CA VAL A 37 -0.88 17.06 10.73
C VAL A 37 0.31 17.57 11.56
N PHE A 38 1.36 16.77 11.76
CA PHE A 38 2.33 17.04 12.84
C PHE A 38 3.82 17.00 12.45
N ASN A 39 4.20 16.38 11.34
CA ASN A 39 5.61 16.20 10.99
C ASN A 39 5.86 16.48 9.52
N GLU A 40 6.62 17.54 9.22
CA GLU A 40 7.08 17.83 7.85
C GLU A 40 7.80 16.62 7.21
N SER A 41 8.44 15.77 8.04
CA SER A 41 8.96 14.46 7.67
C SER A 41 9.27 13.59 8.90
N TYR A 42 9.28 12.26 8.73
CA TYR A 42 9.96 11.35 9.66
C TYR A 42 11.48 11.47 9.51
N GLY A 43 12.23 11.49 10.61
CA GLY A 43 13.69 11.55 10.54
C GLY A 43 14.30 10.37 9.75
N VAL A 44 15.30 10.64 8.90
CA VAL A 44 15.97 9.63 8.06
C VAL A 44 16.66 8.54 8.89
N ILE A 45 17.14 8.90 10.08
CA ILE A 45 17.87 8.02 11.00
C ILE A 45 16.93 7.41 12.07
N GLY A 46 15.73 7.99 12.28
CA GLY A 46 14.80 7.63 13.35
C GLY A 46 13.57 6.81 12.92
N GLY A 47 13.32 6.66 11.62
CA GLY A 47 12.16 5.91 11.09
C GLY A 47 12.04 4.46 11.58
N GLY A 48 13.18 3.84 11.93
CA GLY A 48 13.23 2.50 12.54
C GLY A 48 12.50 2.42 13.88
N ASN A 49 12.54 3.48 14.70
CA ASN A 49 11.91 3.51 16.03
C ASN A 49 10.38 3.57 15.96
N TYR A 50 9.84 4.03 14.83
CA TYR A 50 8.41 4.07 14.56
C TYR A 50 7.92 2.86 13.76
N SER A 51 8.79 1.89 13.50
CA SER A 51 8.39 0.73 12.71
C SER A 51 7.38 -0.12 13.47
N ILE A 52 6.31 -0.52 12.79
CA ILE A 52 5.29 -1.42 13.31
C ILE A 52 5.29 -2.68 12.46
N THR A 53 5.17 -3.83 13.11
CA THR A 53 4.88 -5.11 12.44
C THR A 53 3.42 -5.44 12.70
N THR A 54 2.67 -5.85 11.68
CA THR A 54 1.27 -6.28 11.84
C THR A 54 1.18 -7.44 12.83
N THR A 55 0.04 -7.59 13.52
CA THR A 55 -0.17 -8.63 14.54
C THR A 55 0.07 -10.05 14.02
N ASP A 56 -0.22 -10.29 12.75
CA ASP A 56 0.03 -11.55 12.05
C ASP A 56 1.50 -11.77 11.62
N GLY A 57 2.39 -10.79 11.87
CA GLY A 57 3.80 -10.84 11.52
C GLY A 57 4.11 -10.68 10.03
N ARG A 58 3.11 -10.55 9.16
CA ARG A 58 3.30 -10.63 7.70
C ARG A 58 3.94 -9.38 7.11
N TYR A 59 3.69 -8.21 7.68
CA TYR A 59 4.15 -6.94 7.14
C TYR A 59 4.88 -6.11 8.19
N LYS A 60 6.01 -5.52 7.81
CA LYS A 60 6.67 -4.46 8.57
C LYS A 60 6.49 -3.13 7.84
N ILE A 61 5.98 -2.15 8.56
CA ILE A 61 5.69 -0.79 8.11
C ILE A 61 6.72 0.13 8.75
N THR A 62 7.52 0.81 7.94
CA THR A 62 8.58 1.70 8.41
C THR A 62 8.43 3.05 7.73
N PRO A 63 8.03 4.10 8.46
CA PRO A 63 8.03 5.45 7.92
C PRO A 63 9.44 6.06 7.96
N PHE A 64 9.84 6.82 6.94
CA PHE A 64 11.12 7.54 6.89
C PHE A 64 11.05 8.68 5.87
N GLY A 65 11.50 9.88 6.24
CA GLY A 65 11.23 11.07 5.43
C GLY A 65 9.73 11.27 5.23
N ARG A 66 9.31 11.48 3.98
CA ARG A 66 7.90 11.45 3.57
C ARG A 66 7.53 10.15 2.82
N LEU A 67 8.28 9.08 3.08
CA LEU A 67 8.06 7.77 2.49
C LEU A 67 7.58 6.79 3.57
N ILE A 68 6.75 5.83 3.17
CA ILE A 68 6.40 4.68 3.99
C ILE A 68 6.85 3.42 3.28
N LYS A 69 7.72 2.65 3.93
CA LYS A 69 8.22 1.35 3.44
C LYS A 69 7.40 0.22 4.02
N ILE A 70 6.87 -0.63 3.15
CA ILE A 70 6.16 -1.85 3.50
C ILE A 70 7.01 -3.04 3.06
N LYS A 71 7.46 -3.84 4.02
CA LYS A 71 8.24 -5.06 3.78
C LYS A 71 7.44 -6.29 4.16
N ILE A 72 7.27 -7.20 3.21
CA ILE A 72 6.71 -8.54 3.45
C ILE A 72 7.78 -9.37 4.19
N GLN A 73 7.44 -9.91 5.36
CA GLN A 73 8.38 -10.67 6.19
C GLN A 73 8.51 -12.11 5.70
N GLU A 74 7.39 -12.75 5.36
CA GLU A 74 7.37 -14.19 5.08
C GLU A 74 7.32 -14.50 3.57
N ASN A 75 8.32 -15.26 3.11
CA ASN A 75 8.46 -15.72 1.72
C ASN A 75 8.24 -14.57 0.71
N PRO A 76 8.96 -13.43 0.82
CA PRO A 76 8.77 -12.29 -0.06
C PRO A 76 9.18 -12.65 -1.49
N ASN A 77 8.40 -12.20 -2.46
CA ASN A 77 8.73 -12.33 -3.87
C ASN A 77 8.10 -11.18 -4.67
N GLN A 78 8.55 -10.99 -5.90
CA GLN A 78 8.10 -9.88 -6.75
C GLN A 78 6.57 -9.89 -6.94
N LYS A 79 5.97 -11.06 -7.19
CA LYS A 79 4.53 -11.20 -7.43
C LYS A 79 3.72 -10.66 -6.24
N LYS A 80 4.08 -11.04 -5.00
CA LYS A 80 3.40 -10.56 -3.79
C LYS A 80 3.52 -9.04 -3.62
N TYR A 81 4.65 -8.45 -4.00
CA TYR A 81 4.81 -7.00 -3.97
C TYR A 81 4.00 -6.28 -5.04
N GLU A 82 3.88 -6.84 -6.25
CA GLU A 82 3.00 -6.29 -7.30
C GLU A 82 1.52 -6.37 -6.90
N GLU A 83 1.09 -7.48 -6.31
CA GLU A 83 -0.27 -7.62 -5.74
C GLU A 83 -0.50 -6.56 -4.66
N LEU A 84 0.45 -6.39 -3.73
CA LEU A 84 0.37 -5.39 -2.68
C LEU A 84 0.34 -3.95 -3.22
N LYS A 85 1.11 -3.66 -4.29
CA LYS A 85 1.10 -2.38 -4.97
C LYS A 85 -0.28 -2.07 -5.56
N ILE A 86 -0.91 -3.05 -6.20
CA ILE A 86 -2.27 -2.90 -6.76
C ILE A 86 -3.27 -2.63 -5.65
N ASP A 87 -3.20 -3.37 -4.55
CA ASP A 87 -4.10 -3.17 -3.40
C ASP A 87 -4.00 -1.74 -2.85
N PHE A 88 -2.77 -1.25 -2.62
CA PHE A 88 -2.56 0.11 -2.14
C PHE A 88 -2.94 1.18 -3.17
N ALA A 89 -2.69 0.94 -4.46
CA ALA A 89 -3.10 1.86 -5.52
C ALA A 89 -4.63 2.00 -5.57
N ASN A 90 -5.35 0.90 -5.42
CA ASN A 90 -6.82 0.90 -5.34
C ASN A 90 -7.31 1.58 -4.05
N TYR A 91 -6.67 1.32 -2.91
CA TYR A 91 -7.04 1.91 -1.62
C TYR A 91 -6.86 3.43 -1.60
N TYR A 92 -5.76 3.94 -2.17
CA TYR A 92 -5.40 5.37 -2.17
C TYR A 92 -5.70 6.11 -3.48
N GLN A 93 -6.47 5.52 -4.41
CA GLN A 93 -6.69 6.08 -5.75
C GLN A 93 -7.22 7.53 -5.77
N ASN A 94 -7.91 7.96 -4.70
CA ASN A 94 -8.48 9.31 -4.56
C ASN A 94 -7.92 10.05 -3.33
N ASP A 95 -6.77 9.62 -2.81
CA ASP A 95 -6.13 10.23 -1.64
C ASP A 95 -4.92 11.07 -2.07
N ASP A 96 -5.11 12.38 -2.11
CA ASP A 96 -4.09 13.35 -2.55
C ASP A 96 -2.84 13.39 -1.65
N ARG A 97 -2.88 12.74 -0.49
CA ARG A 97 -1.71 12.61 0.41
C ARG A 97 -0.69 11.61 -0.12
N VAL A 98 -1.11 10.69 -1.01
CA VAL A 98 -0.25 9.70 -1.66
C VAL A 98 0.05 10.12 -3.09
N LYS A 99 1.31 10.43 -3.39
CA LYS A 99 1.75 10.87 -4.71
C LYS A 99 2.15 9.71 -5.62
N LYS A 100 2.76 8.68 -5.04
CA LYS A 100 3.26 7.55 -5.80
C LYS A 100 3.34 6.30 -4.96
N ILE A 101 3.06 5.16 -5.58
CA ILE A 101 3.28 3.84 -5.00
C ILE A 101 4.16 3.03 -5.95
N PHE A 102 5.31 2.56 -5.47
CA PHE A 102 6.28 1.85 -6.30
C PHE A 102 7.10 0.84 -5.49
N ILE A 103 7.69 -0.13 -6.18
CA ILE A 103 8.50 -1.18 -5.58
C ILE A 103 9.97 -0.80 -5.73
N GLU A 104 10.74 -0.84 -4.64
CA GLU A 104 12.20 -0.69 -4.70
C GLU A 104 12.82 -1.84 -5.48
N LYS A 105 13.99 -1.61 -6.10
CA LYS A 105 14.74 -2.66 -6.83
C LYS A 105 14.98 -3.94 -6.01
N ASN A 106 15.01 -3.82 -4.68
CA ASN A 106 15.27 -4.93 -3.76
C ASN A 106 14.00 -5.47 -3.07
N GLY A 107 12.80 -5.08 -3.51
CA GLY A 107 11.55 -5.72 -3.13
C GLY A 107 10.55 -4.87 -2.35
N PRO A 108 10.90 -4.12 -1.28
CA PRO A 108 9.91 -3.42 -0.47
C PRO A 108 9.05 -2.46 -1.30
N LEU A 109 7.78 -2.37 -0.93
CA LEU A 109 6.88 -1.36 -1.47
C LEU A 109 7.14 -0.02 -0.77
N LEU A 110 7.18 1.06 -1.53
CA LEU A 110 7.23 2.43 -1.07
C LEU A 110 5.96 3.17 -1.44
N ILE A 111 5.46 3.92 -0.46
CA ILE A 111 4.38 4.89 -0.62
C ILE A 111 5.00 6.27 -0.40
N ASP A 112 4.96 7.09 -1.43
CA ASP A 112 5.48 8.46 -1.42
C ASP A 112 4.37 9.44 -1.06
N CYS A 113 4.59 10.16 0.04
CA CYS A 113 3.70 11.19 0.56
C CYS A 113 4.35 12.59 0.45
N GLY A 114 5.30 12.77 -0.48
CA GLY A 114 5.95 14.03 -0.81
C GLY A 114 4.95 15.15 -1.14
N ARG A 115 5.42 16.40 -1.06
CA ARG A 115 4.67 17.59 -1.48
C ARG A 115 5.02 17.94 -2.91
#